data_AF-A0A8S3RFS1-F1
#
_entry.id   AF-A0A8S3RFS1-F1
#
_cell.length_a   1.000
_cell.length_b   1.000
_cell.length_c   1.000
_cell.angle_alpha   90.00
_cell.angle_beta   90.00
_cell.angle_gamma   90.00
#
_symmetry.space_group_name_H-M   'P 1'
#
loop_
_entity.id
_entity.type
_entity.pdbx_description
1 polymer ?
#
loop_
_entity_poly.entity_id
_entity_poly.type
_entity_poly.pdbx_seq_one_letter_code
_entity_poly.pdbx_strand_id
1 'polypeptide(L)'
;MSVYYKSISYISTANYNTGHLHNALASIQTSAKDIQRLPIKLRLLTGTYILQCNRAAFNQIDINPTCLLCEEDSETLYHFIHSCPALASARNHHMLELSHILNNSELCVKCRSLEKLEISTQLILDASALLCNCQCKCGCTDFLHLVEYISRKLCFALHIRRNTLLLTLPTNKKKGLLATTQSKA
;
A
#
# COMPACT_ATOMS: atom_id res chain seq x y z
N MET A 1 -7.24 28.19 -1.74
CA MET A 1 -5.93 27.56 -1.49
C MET A 1 -6.03 26.09 -1.87
N SER A 2 -5.32 25.67 -2.92
CA SER A 2 -5.47 24.36 -3.56
C SER A 2 -4.84 23.24 -2.72
N VAL A 3 -5.66 22.29 -2.27
CA VAL A 3 -5.23 21.08 -1.56
C VAL A 3 -5.20 19.90 -2.52
N TYR A 4 -4.36 19.95 -3.57
CA TYR A 4 -4.35 18.93 -4.63
C TYR A 4 -3.06 18.12 -4.80
N TYR A 5 -2.07 18.26 -3.90
CA TYR A 5 -0.84 17.45 -3.95
C TYR A 5 -0.38 16.93 -2.57
N LYS A 6 -1.27 16.26 -1.83
CA LYS A 6 -0.84 15.35 -0.75
C LYS A 6 -0.62 13.89 -1.25
N SER A 7 -0.44 13.71 -2.56
CA SER A 7 -0.31 12.42 -3.24
C SER A 7 1.11 11.82 -3.24
N ILE A 8 2.04 12.40 -2.47
CA ILE A 8 3.34 11.77 -2.13
C ILE A 8 3.54 11.85 -0.60
N SER A 9 2.48 11.65 0.20
CA SER A 9 2.60 11.76 1.66
C SER A 9 3.40 10.63 2.32
N TYR A 10 3.62 9.52 1.62
CA TYR A 10 4.35 8.36 2.17
C TYR A 10 5.81 8.25 1.73
N ILE A 11 6.22 8.94 0.66
CA ILE A 11 7.65 9.03 0.28
C ILE A 11 8.16 10.37 0.79
N SER A 12 8.99 10.35 1.83
CA SER A 12 9.63 11.56 2.36
C SER A 12 10.76 12.03 1.44
N THR A 13 10.48 12.89 0.47
CA THR A 13 11.47 13.43 -0.49
C THR A 13 12.66 14.10 0.18
N ALA A 14 12.52 14.57 1.43
CA ALA A 14 13.59 15.20 2.22
C ALA A 14 14.80 14.30 2.49
N ASN A 15 14.65 12.97 2.41
CA ASN A 15 15.69 12.01 2.78
C ASN A 15 16.26 11.22 1.58
N TYR A 16 15.88 11.55 0.34
CA TYR A 16 16.38 10.85 -0.84
C TYR A 16 17.47 11.64 -1.55
N ASN A 17 18.64 11.00 -1.66
CA ASN A 17 19.71 11.48 -2.52
C ASN A 17 19.42 11.04 -3.97
N THR A 18 19.37 11.99 -4.89
CA THR A 18 19.23 11.72 -6.33
C THR A 18 20.29 10.71 -6.78
N GLY A 19 19.88 9.68 -7.52
CA GLY A 19 20.77 8.60 -8.00
C GLY A 19 20.84 7.37 -7.09
N HIS A 20 20.20 7.40 -5.91
CA HIS A 20 20.14 6.23 -5.02
C HIS A 20 18.80 5.47 -5.14
N LEU A 21 18.88 4.14 -5.00
CA LEU A 21 17.70 3.27 -4.99
C LEU A 21 16.94 3.43 -3.68
N HIS A 22 15.61 3.53 -3.78
CA HIS A 22 14.71 3.49 -2.64
C HIS A 22 14.75 2.11 -1.95
N ASN A 23 14.60 2.03 -0.63
CA ASN A 23 14.68 0.77 0.13
C ASN A 23 13.63 -0.28 -0.27
N ALA A 24 12.42 0.16 -0.64
CA ALA A 24 11.41 -0.69 -1.29
C ALA A 24 11.91 -1.43 -2.55
N LEU A 25 12.90 -0.86 -3.26
CA LEU A 25 13.61 -1.48 -4.40
C LEU A 25 14.84 -2.27 -3.94
N ALA A 26 15.62 -1.73 -3.00
CA ALA A 26 16.85 -2.36 -2.52
C ALA A 26 16.59 -3.73 -1.85
N SER A 27 15.38 -3.95 -1.33
CA SER A 27 14.99 -5.17 -0.64
C SER A 27 14.50 -6.30 -1.53
N ILE A 28 14.58 -6.16 -2.86
CA ILE A 28 14.09 -7.17 -3.80
C ILE A 28 15.10 -8.31 -3.90
N GLN A 29 14.62 -9.54 -3.68
CA GLN A 29 15.35 -10.73 -4.10
C GLN A 29 15.13 -10.97 -5.60
N THR A 30 16.08 -11.57 -6.30
CA THR A 30 16.03 -11.82 -7.76
C THR A 30 14.98 -12.87 -8.18
N SER A 31 14.05 -13.24 -7.29
CA SER A 31 12.99 -14.19 -7.60
C SER A 31 11.94 -13.56 -8.53
N ALA A 32 11.48 -14.32 -9.52
CA ALA A 32 10.43 -13.86 -10.45
C ALA A 32 9.14 -13.42 -9.73
N LYS A 33 8.81 -14.08 -8.60
CA LYS A 33 7.64 -13.73 -7.78
C LYS A 33 7.79 -12.35 -7.13
N ASP A 34 8.98 -11.98 -6.68
CA ASP A 34 9.20 -10.68 -6.05
C ASP A 34 9.20 -9.54 -7.07
N ILE A 35 9.75 -9.80 -8.26
CA ILE A 35 9.67 -8.86 -9.39
C ILE A 35 8.21 -8.58 -9.76
N GLN A 36 7.33 -9.59 -9.76
CA GLN A 36 5.89 -9.39 -10.04
C GLN A 36 5.14 -8.62 -8.95
N ARG A 37 5.56 -8.74 -7.69
CA ARG A 37 4.92 -8.06 -6.55
C ARG A 37 5.26 -6.57 -6.50
N LEU A 38 6.46 -6.23 -6.93
CA LEU A 38 7.00 -4.89 -6.77
C LEU A 38 6.15 -3.77 -7.40
N PRO A 39 5.68 -3.86 -8.67
CA PRO A 39 4.91 -2.79 -9.28
C PRO A 39 3.68 -2.40 -8.48
N ILE A 40 3.02 -3.37 -7.83
CA ILE A 40 1.83 -3.11 -7.02
C ILE A 40 2.18 -2.27 -5.79
N LYS A 41 3.25 -2.64 -5.07
CA LYS A 41 3.69 -1.87 -3.91
C LYS A 41 4.11 -0.47 -4.31
N LEU A 42 4.87 -0.32 -5.40
CA LEU A 42 5.29 0.99 -5.92
C LEU A 42 4.08 1.85 -6.29
N ARG A 43 3.05 1.28 -6.91
CA ARG A 43 1.83 2.02 -7.25
C ARG A 43 1.09 2.52 -6.02
N LEU A 44 1.01 1.70 -4.96
CA LEU A 44 0.40 2.12 -3.69
C LEU A 44 1.23 3.22 -3.02
N LEU A 45 2.54 3.05 -2.96
CA LEU A 45 3.49 4.00 -2.37
C LEU A 45 3.48 5.36 -3.08
N THR A 46 3.41 5.35 -4.42
CA THR A 46 3.37 6.56 -5.26
C THR A 46 1.96 7.13 -5.47
N GLY A 47 0.93 6.52 -4.88
CA GLY A 47 -0.46 6.96 -5.06
C GLY A 47 -1.04 6.74 -6.47
N THR A 48 -0.35 6.02 -7.35
CA THR A 48 -0.80 5.69 -8.72
C THR A 48 -1.64 4.40 -8.78
N TYR A 49 -1.90 3.79 -7.63
CA TYR A 49 -2.85 2.70 -7.49
C TYR A 49 -4.28 3.24 -7.50
N ILE A 50 -5.12 2.72 -8.40
CA ILE A 50 -6.47 3.25 -8.64
C ILE A 50 -7.48 2.63 -7.67
N LEU A 51 -7.78 3.37 -6.60
CA LEU A 51 -8.90 3.14 -5.68
C LEU A 51 -10.06 4.10 -6.01
N GLN A 52 -11.30 3.79 -5.60
CA GLN A 52 -12.45 4.66 -5.91
C GLN A 52 -12.23 6.11 -5.48
N CYS A 53 -11.69 6.36 -4.29
CA CYS A 53 -11.49 7.74 -3.81
C CYS A 53 -10.55 8.56 -4.70
N ASN A 54 -9.60 7.90 -5.38
CA ASN A 54 -8.60 8.57 -6.23
C ASN A 54 -9.04 8.63 -7.69
N ARG A 55 -10.14 7.97 -8.08
CA ARG A 55 -10.59 7.96 -9.47
C ARG A 55 -11.05 9.32 -9.97
N ALA A 56 -11.61 10.16 -9.10
CA ALA A 56 -11.98 11.52 -9.45
C ALA A 56 -10.76 12.37 -9.84
N ALA A 57 -9.58 12.09 -9.28
CA ALA A 57 -8.36 12.79 -9.71
C ALA A 57 -7.95 12.45 -11.15
N PHE A 58 -8.43 11.31 -11.69
CA PHE A 58 -8.14 10.87 -13.05
C PHE A 58 -9.30 11.08 -14.03
N ASN A 59 -10.50 11.36 -13.53
CA ASN A 59 -11.71 11.50 -14.35
C ASN A 59 -12.38 12.83 -14.03
N GLN A 60 -12.76 13.61 -15.06
CA GLN A 60 -13.45 14.89 -14.90
C GLN A 60 -14.92 14.74 -14.42
N ILE A 61 -15.28 13.60 -13.85
CA ILE A 61 -16.66 13.22 -13.49
C ILE A 61 -16.69 12.93 -11.99
N ASP A 62 -17.77 13.34 -11.32
CA ASP A 62 -18.04 12.95 -9.94
C ASP A 62 -18.16 11.42 -9.84
N ILE A 63 -17.23 10.82 -9.12
CA ILE A 63 -17.18 9.37 -8.90
C ILE A 63 -17.51 9.11 -7.44
N ASN A 64 -18.45 8.18 -7.22
CA ASN A 64 -18.75 7.69 -5.88
C ASN A 64 -17.50 7.03 -5.27
N PRO A 65 -16.96 7.52 -4.14
CA PRO A 65 -15.76 6.98 -3.53
C PRO A 65 -16.00 5.65 -2.79
N THR A 66 -17.25 5.20 -2.62
CA THR A 66 -17.58 3.96 -1.90
C THR A 66 -16.92 2.72 -2.50
N CYS A 67 -16.41 1.84 -1.64
CA CYS A 67 -15.79 0.59 -2.04
C CYS A 67 -16.77 -0.34 -2.74
N LEU A 68 -16.42 -0.75 -3.96
CA LEU A 68 -17.23 -1.67 -4.76
C LEU A 68 -17.24 -3.11 -4.24
N LEU A 69 -16.43 -3.41 -3.22
CA LEU A 69 -16.33 -4.76 -2.65
C LEU A 69 -17.20 -4.93 -1.41
N CYS A 70 -17.15 -3.98 -0.47
CA CYS A 70 -17.94 -4.06 0.76
C CYS A 70 -19.14 -3.11 0.75
N GLU A 71 -19.14 -2.06 -0.07
CA GLU A 71 -20.23 -1.07 -0.19
C GLU A 71 -20.52 -0.27 1.09
N GLU A 72 -19.63 -0.35 2.09
CA GLU A 72 -19.80 0.29 3.41
C GLU A 72 -19.09 1.64 3.51
N ASP A 73 -17.81 1.69 3.13
CA ASP A 73 -16.93 2.86 3.32
C ASP A 73 -16.35 3.37 2.01
N SER A 74 -15.78 4.59 2.04
CA SER A 74 -14.94 5.07 0.95
C SER A 74 -13.71 4.19 0.75
N GLU A 75 -13.42 3.77 -0.50
CA GLU A 75 -12.24 2.98 -0.86
C GLU A 75 -10.98 3.86 -0.83
N THR A 76 -10.53 4.20 0.37
CA THR A 76 -9.25 4.86 0.61
C THR A 76 -8.12 3.86 0.72
N LEU A 77 -6.88 4.35 0.74
CA LEU A 77 -5.70 3.50 0.97
C LEU A 77 -5.77 2.79 2.34
N TYR A 78 -6.21 3.52 3.38
CA TYR A 78 -6.46 2.95 4.71
C TYR A 78 -7.51 1.86 4.66
N HIS A 79 -8.62 2.11 3.96
CA HIS A 79 -9.66 1.11 3.81
C HIS A 79 -9.16 -0.16 3.10
N PHE A 80 -8.45 0.03 1.99
CA PHE A 80 -7.87 -1.06 1.20
C PHE A 80 -6.87 -1.91 2.01
N ILE A 81 -5.98 -1.28 2.79
CA ILE A 81 -4.94 -1.98 3.55
C ILE A 81 -5.46 -2.55 4.85
N HIS A 82 -6.34 -1.84 5.58
CA HIS A 82 -6.65 -2.17 6.98
C HIS A 82 -8.07 -2.66 7.23
N SER A 83 -9.10 -2.05 6.64
CA SER A 83 -10.48 -2.26 7.12
C SER A 83 -11.37 -3.04 6.18
N CYS A 84 -11.15 -3.03 4.85
CA CYS A 84 -12.05 -3.67 3.89
C CYS A 84 -12.37 -5.12 4.27
N PRO A 85 -13.63 -5.46 4.64
CA PRO A 85 -13.98 -6.81 5.10
C PRO A 85 -13.77 -7.88 4.01
N ALA A 86 -14.07 -7.53 2.76
CA ALA A 86 -13.91 -8.42 1.61
C ALA A 86 -12.47 -8.88 1.36
N LEU A 87 -11.48 -8.14 1.90
CA LEU A 87 -10.05 -8.42 1.78
C LEU A 87 -9.45 -9.05 3.05
N ALA A 88 -10.24 -9.28 4.10
CA ALA A 88 -9.75 -9.73 5.39
C ALA A 88 -8.95 -11.04 5.32
N SER A 89 -9.39 -12.00 4.51
CA SER A 89 -8.69 -13.29 4.36
C SER A 89 -7.29 -13.15 3.77
N ALA A 90 -7.09 -12.24 2.81
CA ALA A 90 -5.77 -11.95 2.23
C ALA A 90 -4.90 -11.10 3.16
N ARG A 91 -5.53 -10.25 3.99
CA ARG A 91 -4.86 -9.35 4.93
C ARG A 91 -4.32 -10.06 6.16
N ASN A 92 -5.16 -10.84 6.84
CA ASN A 92 -4.92 -11.30 8.20
C ASN A 92 -3.63 -12.12 8.33
N HIS A 93 -3.35 -13.02 7.38
CA HIS A 93 -2.14 -13.83 7.39
C HIS A 93 -0.86 -12.98 7.41
N HIS A 94 -0.76 -12.00 6.51
CA HIS A 94 0.44 -11.14 6.43
C HIS A 94 0.51 -10.09 7.53
N MET A 95 -0.64 -9.62 8.04
CA MET A 95 -0.66 -8.71 9.19
C MET A 95 -0.20 -9.40 10.47
N LEU A 96 -0.54 -10.68 10.67
CA LEU A 96 -0.02 -11.49 11.77
C LEU A 96 1.49 -11.71 11.65
N GLU A 97 1.96 -12.06 10.45
CA GLU A 97 3.40 -12.21 10.15
C GLU A 97 4.16 -10.91 10.45
N LEU A 98 3.64 -9.77 9.99
CA LEU A 98 4.21 -8.44 10.26
C LEU A 98 4.21 -8.09 11.75
N SER A 99 3.11 -8.35 12.46
CA SER A 99 3.02 -8.12 13.91
C SER A 99 4.04 -8.97 14.68
N HIS A 100 4.23 -10.23 14.29
CA HIS A 100 5.24 -11.10 14.89
C HIS A 100 6.67 -10.55 14.69
N ILE A 101 7.00 -10.11 13.47
CA ILE A 101 8.30 -9.49 13.17
C ILE A 101 8.53 -8.25 14.04
N LEU A 102 7.52 -7.39 14.19
CA LEU A 102 7.62 -6.17 14.98
C LEU A 102 7.78 -6.46 16.47
N ASN A 103 7.04 -7.43 17.00
CA ASN A 103 7.08 -7.78 18.42
C ASN A 103 8.40 -8.46 18.84
N ASN A 104 9.02 -9.22 17.95
CA ASN A 104 10.29 -9.90 18.21
C ASN A 104 11.53 -9.05 17.90
N SER A 105 11.35 -7.87 17.32
CA SER A 105 12.46 -6.98 17.02
C SER A 105 12.85 -6.13 18.22
N GLU A 106 14.13 -5.83 18.37
CA GLU A 106 14.64 -4.85 19.35
C GLU A 106 14.34 -3.39 18.94
N LEU A 107 13.33 -3.16 18.10
CA LEU A 107 12.96 -1.83 17.65
C LEU A 107 12.50 -0.93 18.80
N CYS A 108 12.66 0.38 18.62
CA CYS A 108 12.09 1.36 19.53
C CYS A 108 10.56 1.23 19.58
N VAL A 109 9.97 1.46 20.75
CA VAL A 109 8.53 1.31 21.02
C VAL A 109 7.66 2.09 20.02
N LYS A 110 8.14 3.24 19.52
CA LYS A 110 7.41 4.05 18.53
C LYS A 110 7.21 3.33 17.18
N CYS A 111 8.11 2.42 16.82
CA CYS A 111 8.04 1.64 15.58
C CYS A 111 7.21 0.35 15.73
N ARG A 112 6.80 -0.01 16.96
CA ARG A 112 6.05 -1.26 17.23
C ARG A 112 4.54 -1.09 17.15
N SER A 113 4.02 0.14 17.22
CA SER A 113 2.58 0.36 17.26
C SER A 113 1.96 0.29 15.87
N LEU A 114 1.21 -0.79 15.61
CA LEU A 114 0.27 -0.90 14.50
C LEU A 114 -1.11 -0.29 14.83
N GLU A 115 -1.30 0.24 16.04
CA GLU A 115 -2.59 0.75 16.51
C GLU A 115 -2.96 2.06 15.81
N LYS A 116 -1.96 2.87 15.45
CA LYS A 116 -2.17 4.09 14.67
C LYS A 116 -2.14 3.77 13.18
N LEU A 117 -3.27 3.92 12.51
CA LEU A 117 -3.46 3.59 11.10
C LEU A 117 -2.44 4.29 10.19
N GLU A 118 -2.10 5.56 10.46
CA GLU A 118 -1.13 6.33 9.68
C GLU A 118 0.27 5.70 9.78
N ILE A 119 0.71 5.37 10.99
CA ILE A 119 2.02 4.76 11.23
C ILE A 119 2.04 3.35 10.61
N SER A 120 0.99 2.56 10.80
CA SER A 120 0.90 1.23 10.22
C SER A 120 0.90 1.26 8.69
N THR A 121 0.19 2.22 8.09
CA THR A 121 0.17 2.38 6.63
C THR A 121 1.53 2.81 6.12
N GLN A 122 2.17 3.78 6.77
CA GLN A 122 3.53 4.20 6.43
C GLN A 122 4.50 3.02 6.53
N LEU A 123 4.44 2.23 7.61
CA LEU A 123 5.29 1.05 7.79
C LEU A 123 5.09 0.01 6.67
N ILE A 124 3.85 -0.21 6.24
CA ILE A 124 3.54 -1.15 5.16
C ILE A 124 4.05 -0.62 3.81
N LEU A 125 3.90 0.67 3.54
CA LEU A 125 4.24 1.24 2.24
C LEU A 125 5.73 1.57 2.10
N ASP A 126 6.32 2.15 3.13
CA ASP A 126 7.74 2.49 3.21
C ASP A 126 8.19 2.52 4.68
N ALA A 127 8.72 1.38 5.13
CA ALA A 127 9.25 1.23 6.48
C ALA A 127 10.50 2.08 6.70
N SER A 128 11.22 2.45 5.63
CA SER A 128 12.45 3.22 5.75
C SER A 128 12.22 4.65 6.23
N ALA A 129 11.11 5.28 5.84
CA ALA A 129 10.73 6.59 6.36
C ALA A 129 10.55 6.60 7.90
N LEU A 130 10.13 5.49 8.49
CA LEU A 130 9.98 5.37 9.95
C LEU A 130 11.31 5.04 10.64
N LEU A 131 12.11 4.16 10.03
CA LEU A 131 13.35 3.69 10.62
C LEU A 131 14.51 4.70 10.50
N CYS A 132 14.58 5.50 9.43
CA CYS A 132 15.59 6.57 9.32
C CYS A 132 15.47 7.62 10.43
N ASN A 133 14.28 7.74 11.05
CA ASN A 133 14.04 8.65 12.17
C ASN A 133 14.24 8.00 13.55
N CYS A 134 14.48 6.68 13.62
CA CYS A 134 14.91 6.06 14.87
C CYS A 134 16.40 6.34 15.08
N GLN A 135 16.81 6.69 16.30
CA GLN A 135 18.24 6.78 16.66
C GLN A 135 18.86 5.39 16.90
N CYS A 136 18.28 4.33 16.33
CA CYS A 136 18.66 2.95 16.63
C CYS A 136 19.89 2.52 15.79
N LYS A 137 21.01 2.21 16.48
CA LYS A 137 22.36 2.07 15.91
C LYS A 137 22.75 0.66 15.40
N CYS A 138 21.90 -0.36 15.47
CA CYS A 138 22.29 -1.74 15.11
C CYS A 138 21.20 -2.51 14.35
N GLY A 139 21.59 -3.27 13.32
CA GLY A 139 20.77 -4.32 12.69
C GLY A 139 19.56 -3.88 11.85
N CYS A 140 19.39 -2.59 11.57
CA CYS A 140 18.17 -2.08 10.94
C CYS A 140 17.95 -2.56 9.50
N THR A 141 19.02 -2.91 8.77
CA THR A 141 18.94 -3.25 7.35
C THR A 141 18.21 -4.57 7.13
N ASP A 142 18.60 -5.66 7.81
CA ASP A 142 17.95 -6.97 7.66
C ASP A 142 16.49 -6.92 8.13
N PHE A 143 16.25 -6.21 9.23
CA PHE A 143 14.90 -5.97 9.72
C PHE A 143 14.05 -5.19 8.71
N LEU A 144 14.58 -4.10 8.15
CA LEU A 144 13.93 -3.31 7.11
C LEU A 144 13.62 -4.17 5.88
N HIS A 145 14.58 -4.98 5.43
CA HIS A 145 14.39 -5.91 4.33
C HIS A 145 13.27 -6.90 4.61
N LEU A 146 13.18 -7.43 5.82
CA LEU A 146 12.14 -8.38 6.23
C LEU A 146 10.75 -7.72 6.26
N VAL A 147 10.63 -6.53 6.85
CA VAL A 147 9.37 -5.76 6.83
C VAL A 147 8.96 -5.43 5.40
N GLU A 148 9.88 -4.90 4.59
CA GLU A 148 9.62 -4.56 3.20
C GLU A 148 9.16 -5.77 2.38
N TYR A 149 9.77 -6.93 2.62
CA TYR A 149 9.40 -8.21 2.01
C TYR A 149 7.97 -8.63 2.37
N ILE A 150 7.60 -8.64 3.65
CA ILE A 150 6.24 -9.00 4.08
C ILE A 150 5.21 -8.00 3.59
N SER A 151 5.51 -6.71 3.65
CA SER A 151 4.58 -5.69 3.17
C SER A 151 4.37 -5.76 1.66
N ARG A 152 5.39 -6.14 0.87
CA ARG A 152 5.20 -6.45 -0.57
C ARG A 152 4.24 -7.62 -0.77
N LYS A 153 4.40 -8.71 -0.02
CA LYS A 153 3.50 -9.87 -0.07
C LYS A 153 2.06 -9.44 0.26
N LEU A 154 1.87 -8.67 1.33
CA LEU A 154 0.58 -8.12 1.74
C LEU A 154 -0.06 -7.29 0.61
N CYS A 155 0.63 -6.25 0.12
CA CYS A 155 0.11 -5.37 -0.94
C CYS A 155 -0.31 -6.16 -2.19
N PHE A 156 0.50 -7.15 -2.59
CA PHE A 156 0.20 -7.99 -3.73
C PHE A 156 -0.99 -8.93 -3.47
N ALA A 157 -1.07 -9.56 -2.29
CA ALA A 157 -2.19 -10.42 -1.92
C ALA A 157 -3.52 -9.65 -1.92
N LEU A 158 -3.54 -8.43 -1.36
CA LEU A 158 -4.70 -7.54 -1.41
C LEU A 158 -5.09 -7.18 -2.85
N HIS A 159 -4.11 -6.86 -3.69
CA HIS A 159 -4.34 -6.55 -5.10
C HIS A 159 -4.97 -7.71 -5.87
N ILE A 160 -4.38 -8.91 -5.76
CA ILE A 160 -4.92 -10.11 -6.42
C ILE A 160 -6.34 -10.38 -5.94
N ARG A 161 -6.57 -10.37 -4.62
CA ARG A 161 -7.90 -10.64 -4.06
C ARG A 161 -8.93 -9.61 -4.53
N ARG A 162 -8.58 -8.32 -4.51
CA ARG A 162 -9.44 -7.25 -5.02
C ARG A 162 -9.79 -7.47 -6.48
N ASN A 163 -8.81 -7.71 -7.35
CA ASN A 163 -9.07 -7.91 -8.77
C ASN A 163 -9.94 -9.13 -9.03
N THR A 164 -9.69 -10.25 -8.35
CA THR A 164 -10.54 -11.44 -8.43
C THR A 164 -12.00 -11.10 -8.08
N LEU A 165 -12.23 -10.39 -6.98
CA LEU A 165 -13.58 -10.02 -6.56
C LEU A 165 -14.25 -9.05 -7.56
N LEU A 166 -13.52 -8.04 -8.05
CA LEU A 166 -14.03 -7.11 -9.04
C LEU A 166 -14.43 -7.80 -10.36
N LEU A 167 -13.69 -8.83 -10.76
CA LEU A 167 -14.04 -9.64 -11.95
C LEU A 167 -15.32 -10.46 -11.74
N THR A 168 -15.65 -10.83 -10.50
CA THR A 168 -16.90 -11.55 -10.19
C THR A 168 -18.13 -10.65 -10.03
N LEU A 169 -17.95 -9.32 -9.95
CA LEU A 169 -19.08 -8.41 -9.83
C LEU A 169 -19.98 -8.44 -11.08
N PRO A 170 -21.31 -8.32 -10.90
CA PRO A 170 -22.24 -8.26 -12.03
C PRO A 170 -22.00 -7.00 -12.88
N THR A 171 -22.31 -7.10 -14.17
CA THR A 171 -21.98 -6.10 -15.20
C THR A 171 -22.57 -4.73 -14.94
N ASN A 172 -23.72 -4.65 -14.26
CA ASN A 172 -24.35 -3.41 -13.82
C ASN A 172 -23.48 -2.63 -12.82
N LYS A 173 -22.78 -3.31 -11.90
CA LYS A 173 -21.82 -2.69 -10.97
C LYS A 173 -20.48 -2.32 -11.65
N LYS A 174 -20.16 -2.94 -12.79
CA LYS A 174 -18.94 -2.67 -13.57
C LYS A 174 -19.02 -1.45 -14.48
N LYS A 175 -20.20 -0.86 -14.72
CA LYS A 175 -20.33 0.32 -15.60
C LYS A 175 -19.49 1.52 -15.11
N GLY A 176 -19.27 1.66 -13.81
CA GLY A 176 -18.33 2.65 -13.24
C GLY A 176 -16.85 2.26 -13.34
N LEU A 177 -16.50 1.02 -13.71
CA LEU A 177 -15.12 0.53 -13.82
C LEU A 177 -14.53 0.63 -15.24
N LEU A 178 -15.35 0.50 -16.29
CA LEU A 178 -14.89 0.30 -17.68
C LEU A 178 -14.80 1.58 -18.52
N ALA A 179 -15.27 2.73 -18.03
CA ALA A 179 -15.19 4.00 -18.77
C ALA A 179 -13.74 4.50 -18.97
N THR A 180 -12.75 3.92 -18.28
CA THR A 180 -11.36 4.40 -18.26
C THR A 180 -10.40 3.73 -19.25
N THR A 181 -10.82 2.72 -20.01
CA THR A 181 -9.91 1.97 -20.91
C THR A 181 -10.11 2.24 -22.42
N GLN A 182 -11.05 3.11 -22.82
CA GLN A 182 -11.35 3.35 -24.25
C GLN A 182 -10.98 4.74 -24.78
N SER A 183 -10.27 5.59 -24.02
CA SER A 183 -9.79 6.88 -24.52
C SER A 183 -8.27 6.93 -24.50
N LYS A 184 -7.66 6.27 -25.49
CA LYS A 184 -6.31 6.51 -26.06
C LYS A 184 -6.00 5.36 -27.03
N ALA A 185 -6.53 5.49 -28.23
CA ALA A 185 -5.98 4.94 -29.46
C ALA A 185 -5.92 6.11 -30.45
#